data_AF-A0A7X4HBR5-F1
#
_entry.id   AF-A0A7X4HBR5-F1
#
_cell.length_a   1.000
_cell.length_b   1.000
_cell.length_c   1.000
_cell.angle_alpha   90.00
_cell.angle_beta   90.00
_cell.angle_gamma   90.00
#
_symmetry.space_group_name_H-M   'P 1'
#
loop_
_entity.id
_entity.type
_entity.pdbx_description
1 polymer ?
#
loop_
_entity_poly.entity_id
_entity_poly.type
_entity_poly.pdbx_seq_one_letter_code
_entity_poly.pdbx_strand_id
1 'polypeptide(L)' 'MSTAKQEIMNLLATMPDDCSLEDILYKLYVIAEIKRSDDHVDAHGTISHTEAERRLNKWLNP' A
#
# COMPACT_ATOMS: atom_id res chain seq x y z
N MET A 1 12.17 1.89 15.20
CA MET A 1 11.07 2.40 14.36
C MET A 1 11.48 3.74 13.80
N SER A 2 11.46 3.92 12.49
CA SER A 2 11.51 5.27 11.90
C SER A 2 10.17 5.96 12.15
N THR A 3 10.22 7.27 12.39
CA THR A 3 9.01 8.10 12.40
C THR A 3 8.45 8.24 10.98
N ALA A 4 7.15 8.53 10.85
CA ALA A 4 6.53 8.82 9.55
C ALA A 4 7.29 9.90 8.77
N LYS A 5 7.82 10.92 9.47
CA LYS A 5 8.64 11.98 8.87
C LYS A 5 9.95 11.44 8.27
N GLN A 6 10.65 10.54 8.97
CA GLN A 6 11.90 9.96 8.49
C GLN A 6 11.69 9.09 7.25
N GLU A 7 10.58 8.35 7.20
CA GLU A 7 10.25 7.52 6.04
C GLU A 7 9.93 8.35 4.81
N ILE A 8 9.18 9.45 4.99
CA ILE A 8 8.91 10.39 3.90
C ILE A 8 10.21 11.03 3.41
N MET A 9 11.10 11.45 4.31
CA MET A 9 12.40 12.01 3.90
C MET A 9 13.24 10.99 3.12
N ASN A 10 13.27 9.73 3.57
CA ASN A 10 13.98 8.66 2.86
C ASN A 10 13.35 8.38 1.49
N LEU A 11 12.02 8.39 1.40
CA LEU A 11 11.30 8.25 0.13
C LEU A 11 11.72 9.36 -0.84
N LEU A 12 11.63 10.61 -0.40
CA LEU A 12 11.98 11.78 -1.20
C LEU A 12 13.43 11.74 -1.67
N ALA A 13 14.36 11.24 -0.84
CA ALA A 13 15.77 11.09 -1.22
C ALA A 13 16.01 10.09 -2.36
N THR A 14 15.05 9.20 -2.65
CA THR A 14 15.13 8.26 -3.79
C THR A 14 14.40 8.75 -5.03
N MET A 15 13.71 9.89 -4.94
CA MET A 15 12.92 10.42 -6.05
C MET A 15 13.75 11.32 -6.96
N PRO A 16 13.45 11.37 -8.26
CA PRO A 16 14.04 12.36 -9.16
C PRO A 16 13.68 13.79 -8.75
N ASP A 17 14.58 14.75 -9.00
CA ASP A 17 14.34 16.17 -8.72
C ASP A 17 13.19 16.77 -9.56
N ASP A 18 12.88 16.16 -10.71
CA ASP A 18 11.79 16.55 -11.61
C ASP A 18 10.44 15.86 -11.28
N CYS A 19 10.37 15.11 -10.19
CA CYS A 19 9.13 14.48 -9.77
C CYS A 19 8.03 15.52 -9.48
N SER A 20 6.82 15.19 -9.89
CA SER A 20 5.65 16.02 -9.63
C SER A 20 5.12 15.80 -8.21
N LEU A 21 4.27 16.71 -7.76
CA LEU A 21 3.52 16.52 -6.51
C LEU A 21 2.63 15.27 -6.56
N GLU A 22 2.08 14.95 -7.73
CA GLU A 22 1.25 13.77 -7.95
C GLU A 22 2.04 12.47 -7.76
N ASP A 23 3.31 12.43 -8.22
CA ASP A 23 4.21 11.29 -8.01
C ASP A 23 4.49 11.05 -6.53
N ILE A 24 4.72 12.13 -5.78
CA ILE A 24 4.95 12.08 -4.33
C ILE A 24 3.70 11.55 -3.62
N LEU A 25 2.53 12.10 -3.96
CA LEU A 25 1.25 11.69 -3.38
C LEU A 25 0.93 10.22 -3.65
N TYR A 26 1.12 9.77 -4.90
CA TYR A 26 0.90 8.38 -5.28
C TYR A 26 1.80 7.43 -4.48
N LYS A 27 3.10 7.72 -4.39
CA LYS A 27 4.03 6.90 -3.61
C LYS A 27 3.67 6.86 -2.12
N LEU A 28 3.29 7.99 -1.55
CA LEU A 28 2.83 8.07 -0.16
C LEU A 28 1.58 7.21 0.08
N TYR A 29 0.60 7.28 -0.82
CA TYR A 29 -0.62 6.48 -0.74
C TYR A 29 -0.30 4.98 -0.76
N VAL A 30 0.52 4.52 -1.71
CA VAL A 30 0.91 3.11 -1.80
C VAL A 30 1.60 2.62 -0.53
N ILE A 31 2.55 3.39 0.01
CA ILE A 31 3.25 3.03 1.26
C ILE A 31 2.28 2.95 2.44
N ALA A 32 1.36 3.90 2.56
CA ALA A 32 0.35 3.89 3.61
C ALA A 32 -0.55 2.65 3.51
N GLU A 33 -0.97 2.27 2.30
CA GLU A 33 -1.82 1.09 2.08
C GLU A 33 -1.08 -0.21 2.39
N ILE A 34 0.20 -0.32 2.04
CA ILE A 34 1.04 -1.48 2.38
C ILE A 34 1.14 -1.63 3.90
N LYS A 35 1.45 -0.54 4.63
CA LYS A 35 1.54 -0.57 6.10
C LYS A 35 0.24 -1.00 6.74
N ARG A 36 -0.87 -0.44 6.26
CA ARG A 36 -2.21 -0.82 6.72
C ARG A 36 -2.52 -2.29 6.45
N SER A 37 -2.06 -2.80 5.30
CA SER A 37 -2.23 -4.21 4.93
C SER A 37 -1.41 -5.11 5.84
N ASP A 38 -0.19 -4.71 6.21
CA ASP A 38 0.68 -5.45 7.14
C ASP A 38 0.00 -5.60 8.51
N ASP A 39 -0.48 -4.48 9.07
CA ASP A 39 -1.24 -4.47 10.34
C ASP A 39 -2.49 -5.38 10.26
N HIS A 40 -3.18 -5.38 9.12
CA HIS A 40 -4.36 -6.23 8.90
C HIS A 40 -3.97 -7.72 8.81
N VAL A 41 -2.87 -8.05 8.15
CA VAL A 41 -2.37 -9.43 8.06
C VAL A 41 -2.00 -9.97 9.44
N ASP A 42 -1.35 -9.16 10.27
CA ASP A 42 -1.01 -9.54 11.65
C ASP A 42 -2.26 -9.75 12.51
N ALA A 43 -3.28 -8.90 12.36
CA ALA A 43 -4.51 -8.97 13.14
C ALA A 43 -5.50 -10.05 12.67
N HIS A 44 -5.56 -10.33 11.37
CA HIS A 44 -6.65 -11.10 10.75
C HIS A 44 -6.18 -12.22 9.81
N GLY A 45 -4.88 -12.33 9.55
CA GLY A 45 -4.29 -13.31 8.65
C GLY A 45 -4.56 -13.04 7.17
N THR A 46 -4.19 -14.01 6.33
CA THR A 46 -4.39 -13.98 4.87
C THR A 46 -5.36 -15.07 4.42
N ILE A 47 -5.83 -14.97 3.18
CA ILE A 47 -6.64 -16.00 2.53
C ILE A 47 -5.91 -16.56 1.31
N SER A 48 -6.25 -17.77 0.89
CA SER A 48 -5.73 -18.35 -0.35
C SER A 48 -6.28 -17.63 -1.58
N HIS A 49 -5.54 -17.70 -2.69
CA HIS A 49 -5.96 -17.11 -3.96
C HIS A 49 -7.35 -17.61 -4.41
N THR A 50 -7.60 -18.92 -4.30
CA THR A 50 -8.90 -19.53 -4.64
C THR A 50 -10.04 -18.99 -3.79
N GLU A 51 -9.82 -18.76 -2.49
CA GLU A 51 -10.83 -18.16 -1.60
C GLU A 51 -11.07 -16.68 -1.94
N ALA A 52 -10.03 -15.95 -2.37
CA ALA A 52 -10.16 -14.57 -2.84
C ALA A 52 -11.01 -14.49 -4.12
N GLU A 53 -10.73 -15.33 -5.12
CA GLU A 53 -11.51 -15.42 -6.36
C GLU A 53 -12.99 -15.72 -6.07
N ARG A 54 -13.25 -16.69 -5.19
CA ARG A 54 -14.62 -17.05 -4.77
C ARG A 54 -15.36 -15.86 -4.15
N ARG A 55 -14.69 -15.02 -3.37
CA ARG A 55 -15.30 -13.81 -2.77
C ARG A 55 -15.59 -12.74 -3.82
N LEU A 56 -14.63 -12.48 -4.71
CA LEU A 56 -14.74 -11.44 -5.74
C LEU A 56 -15.80 -11.76 -6.80
N ASN A 57 -16.03 -13.04 -7.10
CA ASN A 57 -17.06 -13.50 -8.03
C ASN A 57 -18.47 -12.98 -7.74
N LYS A 58 -18.76 -12.55 -6.50
CA LYS A 58 -20.05 -11.92 -6.15
C LYS A 58 -20.33 -10.60 -6.85
N TRP A 59 -19.28 -9.92 -7.32
CA TRP A 59 -19.38 -8.61 -7.97
C TRP A 59 -18.88 -8.63 -9.42
N LEU A 60 -17.98 -9.56 -9.75
CA LEU A 60 -17.34 -9.62 -11.06
C LEU A 60 -18.10 -10.47 -12.10
N ASN A 61 -19.06 -11.30 -11.67
CA ASN A 61 -19.95 -12.03 -12.57
C ASN A 61 -21.32 -11.34 -12.56
N PRO A 62 -21.76 -10.71 -13.67
CA PRO A 62 -23.08 -10.08 -13.78
C PRO A 62 -24.23 -11.09 -13.70
#